data_AF-A0A6N3T6K8-F1
#
_entry.id   AF-A0A6N3T6K8-F1
#
_cell.length_a   1.000
_cell.length_b   1.000
_cell.length_c   1.000
_cell.angle_alpha   90.00
_cell.angle_beta   90.00
_cell.angle_gamma   90.00
#
_symmetry.space_group_name_H-M   'P 1'
#
loop_
_entity.id
_entity.type
_entity.pdbx_description
1 polymer ?
#
loop_
_entity_poly.entity_id
_entity_poly.type
_entity_poly.pdbx_seq_one_letter_code
_entity_poly.pdbx_strand_id
1 'polypeptide(L)' 'MGMFAILIVMGLDIILVGLKLNELSFPAFVVAFVVPAVLMAGYVLQGIKQDNLSIH' A
#
# COMPACT_ATOMS: atom_id res chain seq x y z
N MET A 1 -11.01 -7.82 -0.01
CA MET A 1 -9.53 -7.72 -0.05
C MET A 1 -8.93 -7.70 -1.47
N GLY A 2 -9.55 -8.30 -2.49
CA GLY A 2 -9.00 -8.31 -3.86
C GLY A 2 -8.78 -6.92 -4.50
N MET A 3 -9.66 -5.96 -4.25
CA MET A 3 -9.52 -4.58 -4.76
C MET A 3 -8.27 -3.86 -4.23
N PHE A 4 -7.85 -4.12 -2.98
CA PHE A 4 -6.64 -3.52 -2.41
C PHE A 4 -5.37 -4.09 -3.06
N ALA A 5 -5.33 -5.40 -3.31
CA ALA A 5 -4.24 -6.03 -4.04
C ALA A 5 -4.14 -5.51 -5.49
N ILE A 6 -5.28 -5.29 -6.16
CA ILE A 6 -5.33 -4.72 -7.50
C ILE A 6 -4.77 -3.29 -7.52
N LEU A 7 -5.10 -2.46 -6.52
CA LEU A 7 -4.55 -1.11 -6.39
C LEU A 7 -3.04 -1.11 -6.13
N ILE A 8 -2.52 -2.08 -5.38
CA ILE A 8 -1.08 -2.25 -5.18
C ILE A 8 -0.38 -2.64 -6.49
N VAL A 9 -0.94 -3.59 -7.25
CA VAL A 9 -0.37 -4.04 -8.52
C VAL A 9 -0.43 -2.92 -9.57
N MET A 10 -1.54 -2.19 -9.65
CA MET A 10 -1.68 -1.02 -10.52
C MET A 10 -0.69 0.09 -10.13
N GLY A 11 -0.49 0.31 -8.83
CA GLY A 11 0.56 1.19 -8.33
C GLY A 11 1.94 0.77 -8.84
N LEU A 12 2.30 -0.50 -8.66
CA LEU A 12 3.59 -1.08 -9.11
C LEU A 12 3.83 -0.91 -10.61
N ASP A 13 2.80 -1.06 -11.43
CA ASP A 13 2.88 -0.87 -12.90
C ASP A 13 3.14 0.60 -13.27
N ILE A 14 2.39 1.54 -12.67
CA ILE A 14 2.59 2.98 -12.84
C ILE A 14 3.98 3.41 -12.34
N ILE A 15 4.50 2.76 -11.30
CA ILE A 15 5.85 2.98 -10.75
C ILE A 15 6.92 2.52 -11.74
N LEU A 16 6.77 1.33 -12.34
CA LEU A 16 7.69 0.82 -13.37
C LEU A 16 7.72 1.72 -14.60
N VAL A 17 6.59 2.30 -14.97
CA VAL A 17 6.48 3.27 -16.07
C VAL A 17 7.06 4.64 -15.66
N GLY A 18 6.76 5.14 -14.47
CA GLY A 18 7.20 6.44 -13.95
C GLY A 18 8.69 6.51 -13.63
N LEU A 19 9.29 5.45 -13.08
CA LEU A 19 10.75 5.34 -12.90
C LEU A 19 11.48 5.31 -14.25
N LYS A 20 10.88 4.69 -15.28
CA LYS A 20 11.40 4.74 -16.66
C LYS A 20 11.39 6.14 -17.26
N LEU A 21 10.53 7.03 -16.76
CA LEU A 21 10.37 8.39 -17.26
C LEU A 21 11.21 9.44 -16.51
N ASN A 22 12.08 9.03 -15.57
CA ASN A 22 13.08 9.89 -14.90
C ASN A 22 12.56 11.08 -14.07
N GLU A 23 11.24 11.32 -14.00
CA GLU A 23 10.67 12.49 -13.30
C GLU A 23 10.41 12.25 -11.80
N LEU A 24 10.36 10.99 -11.35
CA LEU A 24 10.09 10.63 -9.96
C LEU A 24 11.34 10.09 -9.26
N SER A 25 11.82 10.84 -8.27
CA SER A 25 12.92 10.37 -7.42
C SER A 25 12.46 9.20 -6.53
N PHE A 26 13.31 8.18 -6.39
CA PHE A 26 13.03 6.99 -5.58
C PHE A 26 12.54 7.31 -4.14
N PRO A 27 13.07 8.33 -3.44
CA PRO A 27 12.55 8.71 -2.12
C PRO A 27 11.11 9.24 -2.15
N ALA A 28 10.76 10.07 -3.15
CA ALA A 28 9.40 10.58 -3.30
C ALA A 28 8.40 9.44 -3.56
N PHE A 29 8.84 8.41 -4.29
CA PHE A 29 8.08 7.17 -4.49
C PHE A 29 7.77 6.44 -3.17
N VAL A 30 8.78 6.21 -2.33
CA VAL A 30 8.60 5.48 -1.05
C VAL A 30 7.59 6.19 -0.16
N VAL A 31 7.65 7.53 -0.10
CA VAL A 31 6.72 8.33 0.70
C VAL A 31 5.30 8.29 0.12
N ALA A 32 5.14 8.41 -1.20
CA ALA A 32 3.82 8.48 -1.83
C ALA A 32 3.06 7.15 -1.83
N PHE A 33 3.75 6.01 -1.88
CA PHE A 33 3.10 4.70 -2.09
C PHE A 33 3.41 3.66 -1.02
N VAL A 34 4.66 3.54 -0.58
CA VAL A 34 5.05 2.50 0.38
C VAL A 34 4.56 2.83 1.78
N VAL A 35 4.71 4.08 2.22
CA VAL A 35 4.26 4.52 3.56
C VAL A 35 2.75 4.33 3.75
N PRO A 36 1.86 4.81 2.85
CA PRO A 36 0.43 4.58 2.98
C PRO A 36 0.04 3.10 2.92
N ALA A 37 0.70 2.29 2.09
CA ALA A 37 0.43 0.86 1.99
C ALA A 37 0.76 0.12 3.30
N VAL A 38 1.90 0.44 3.92
CA VAL A 38 2.31 -0.13 5.22
C VAL A 38 1.36 0.31 6.33
N LEU A 39 0.96 1.58 6.36
CA LEU A 39 0.01 2.09 7.35
C LEU A 39 -1.36 1.42 7.19
N MET A 40 -1.90 1.35 5.97
CA MET A 40 -3.16 0.67 5.69
C MET A 40 -3.10 -0.82 6.05
N ALA A 41 -2.01 -1.51 5.72
CA ALA A 41 -1.83 -2.90 6.12
C ALA A 41 -1.79 -3.07 7.65
N GLY A 42 -1.12 -2.15 8.36
CA GLY A 42 -1.10 -2.11 9.82
C GLY A 42 -2.48 -1.89 10.42
N TYR A 43 -3.24 -0.93 9.90
CA TYR A 43 -4.62 -0.66 10.33
C TYR A 43 -5.55 -1.85 10.09
N VAL A 44 -5.45 -2.50 8.92
CA VAL A 44 -6.23 -3.70 8.62
C VAL A 44 -5.88 -4.85 9.58
N LEU A 45 -4.60 -5.09 9.84
CA LEU A 45 -4.17 -6.13 10.78
C LEU A 45 -4.60 -5.84 12.23
N GLN A 46 -4.56 -4.58 12.67
CA GLN A 46 -5.07 -4.19 13.99
C GLN A 46 -6.59 -4.33 14.08
N GLY A 47 -7.33 -3.90 13.05
CA GLY A 47 -8.79 -4.05 13.00
C GLY A 47 -9.20 -5.52 13.06
N ILE A 48 -8.54 -6.40 12.30
CA ILE A 48 -8.77 -7.85 12.37
C ILE A 48 -8.48 -8.39 13.77
N LYS A 49 -7.42 -7.93 14.45
CA LYS A 49 -7.11 -8.35 15.82
C LYS A 49 -8.18 -7.89 16.83
N GLN A 50 -8.72 -6.68 16.68
CA GLN A 50 -9.76 -6.16 17.55
C GLN A 50 -11.12 -6.86 17.33
N ASP A 51 -11.48 -7.16 16.09
CA ASP A 51 -12.70 -7.92 15.78
C ASP A 51 -12.66 -9.35 16.34
N ASN A 52 -11.49 -9.99 16.37
CA ASN A 52 -11.37 -11.32 16.97
C ASN A 52 -11.40 -11.31 18.52
N LEU A 53 -11.10 -10.17 19.15
CA LEU A 53 -11.14 -10.00 20.61
C LEU A 53 -12.54 -9.65 21.13
N SER A 54 -13.41 -9.07 20.31
CA SER A 54 -14.77 -8.65 20.71
C SER A 54 -15.82 -9.77 20.63
N ILE A 55 -15.46 -10.93 20.10
CA ILE A 55 -16.34 -12.10 19.91
C ILE A 55 -16.17 -13.13 21.05
N HIS A 56 -15.21 -12.93 21.97
CA HIS A 56 -15.02 -13.72 23.19
C HIS A 56 -15.45 -12.94 24.43
#